data_AF-A0A9D8ND52-F1
#
_entry.id   AF-A0A9D8ND52-F1
#
_cell.length_a   1.000
_cell.length_b   1.000
_cell.length_c   1.000
_cell.angle_alpha   90.00
_cell.angle_beta   90.00
_cell.angle_gamma   90.00
#
_symmetry.space_group_name_H-M   'P 1'
#
loop_
_entity.id
_entity.type
_entity.pdbx_description
1 polymer ?
#
loop_
_entity_poly.entity_id
_entity_poly.type
_entity_poly.pdbx_seq_one_letter_code
_entity_poly.pdbx_strand_id
1 'polypeptide(L)'
;MRRIDILALALLSVVLSGCRLKRPDNVLSPKKMEQFLYDYHLAQAIGQELPREEKYMTQAYVDWAYSKNGITKEEFNTSLVWYTRYPKELTKIYKHLSNRVNAEYKAASRSLSQIEKKAFAIQSGDSVNLWYLDRTALLNTSAYMNKLTYRINRDTTFHKGDTIRLNLTGTFVSIDSGVPAYAYMSLSAYYSDSTSTADTVLCGNGDVRLSVILDSKRDMLNISGSINYLDSTDNRSSMLVLSGMELMRYHETAAPDTVKVLPEVLSPAEL
;
A
#
# COMPACT_ATOMS: atom_id res chain seq x y z
N MET A 1 17.40 -31.05 51.27
CA MET A 1 16.33 -30.52 50.41
C MET A 1 16.25 -29.00 50.48
N ARG A 2 15.94 -28.36 51.61
CA ARG A 2 15.78 -26.89 51.74
C ARG A 2 16.89 -25.98 51.14
N ARG A 3 18.16 -26.38 51.14
CA ARG A 3 19.26 -25.54 50.59
C ARG A 3 19.35 -25.55 49.06
N ILE A 4 19.01 -26.68 48.43
CA ILE A 4 19.00 -26.83 46.97
C ILE A 4 17.78 -26.08 46.39
N ASP A 5 16.65 -26.11 47.11
CA ASP A 5 15.44 -25.37 46.72
C ASP A 5 15.66 -23.85 46.76
N ILE A 6 16.40 -23.33 47.75
CA ILE A 6 16.74 -21.89 47.85
C ILE A 6 17.70 -21.48 46.72
N LEU A 7 18.69 -22.30 46.40
CA LEU A 7 19.61 -22.07 45.29
C LEU A 7 18.90 -22.11 43.94
N ALA A 8 17.97 -23.05 43.74
CA ALA A 8 17.16 -23.14 42.54
C ALA A 8 16.22 -21.94 42.37
N LEU A 9 15.60 -21.47 43.47
CA LEU A 9 14.73 -20.29 43.46
C LEU A 9 15.52 -19.00 43.18
N ALA A 10 16.72 -18.88 43.74
CA ALA A 10 17.64 -17.77 43.46
C ALA A 10 18.10 -17.79 42.00
N LEU A 11 18.48 -18.96 41.46
CA LEU A 11 18.86 -19.10 40.06
C LEU A 11 17.69 -18.77 39.10
N LEU A 12 16.47 -19.17 39.45
CA LEU A 12 15.26 -18.86 38.68
C LEU A 12 14.94 -17.35 38.66
N SER A 13 15.22 -16.64 39.76
CA SER A 13 15.07 -15.17 39.83
C SER A 13 16.09 -14.42 38.97
N VAL A 14 17.30 -14.96 38.82
CA VAL A 14 18.35 -14.39 37.94
C VAL A 14 18.01 -14.64 36.46
N VAL A 15 17.41 -15.77 36.11
CA VAL A 15 17.00 -16.09 34.72
C VAL A 15 15.78 -15.27 34.26
N LEU A 16 14.90 -14.85 35.18
CA LEU A 16 13.77 -13.96 34.88
C LEU A 16 14.18 -12.48 34.74
N SER A 17 15.43 -12.14 35.04
CA SER A 17 16.02 -10.83 34.79
C SER A 17 16.52 -10.73 33.35
N GLY A 18 15.70 -11.13 32.37
CA GLY A 18 16.00 -10.87 30.96
C GLY A 18 16.23 -9.37 30.78
N CYS A 19 17.37 -8.99 30.21
CA CYS A 19 17.79 -7.59 30.03
C CYS A 19 16.64 -6.73 29.48
N ARG A 20 15.89 -6.07 30.37
CA ARG A 20 14.92 -5.08 29.97
C ARG A 20 15.72 -3.91 29.44
N LEU A 21 15.63 -3.69 28.14
CA LEU A 21 16.27 -2.57 27.48
C LEU A 21 15.88 -1.28 28.23
N LYS A 22 16.82 -0.68 28.97
CA LYS A 22 16.54 0.50 29.78
C LYS A 22 16.50 1.71 28.86
N ARG A 23 15.29 2.05 28.41
CA ARG A 23 15.01 3.27 27.64
C ARG A 23 15.34 4.50 28.50
N PRO A 24 16.16 5.45 28.01
CA PRO A 24 16.36 6.74 28.66
C PRO A 24 15.06 7.55 28.78
N ASP A 25 14.92 8.36 29.82
CA ASP A 25 13.68 9.09 30.09
C ASP A 25 13.34 10.12 29.01
N ASN A 26 14.36 10.68 28.34
CA ASN A 26 14.24 11.62 27.23
C ASN A 26 13.93 10.97 25.86
N VAL A 27 13.75 9.65 25.81
CA VAL A 27 13.34 8.93 24.59
C VAL A 27 11.85 8.63 24.67
N LEU A 28 11.07 9.01 23.65
CA LEU A 28 9.63 8.73 23.58
C LEU A 28 9.34 7.24 23.81
N SER A 29 8.30 6.95 24.60
CA SER A 29 7.84 5.56 24.76
C SER A 29 7.37 4.98 23.41
N PRO A 30 7.40 3.65 23.20
CA PRO A 30 7.01 3.06 21.93
C PRO A 30 5.61 3.47 21.46
N LYS A 31 4.64 3.47 22.38
CA LYS A 31 3.27 3.90 22.11
C LYS A 31 3.18 5.38 21.71
N LYS A 32 3.94 6.25 22.37
CA LYS A 32 3.97 7.68 22.08
C LYS A 32 4.63 7.96 20.72
N MET A 33 5.70 7.22 20.40
CA MET A 33 6.36 7.25 19.10
C MET A 33 5.44 6.78 17.98
N GLU A 34 4.71 5.67 18.18
CA GLU A 34 3.70 5.17 17.22
C GLU A 34 2.60 6.20 16.96
N GLN A 35 2.04 6.78 18.02
CA GLN A 35 0.99 7.81 17.92
C GLN A 35 1.46 9.01 17.09
N PHE A 36 2.67 9.49 17.38
CA PHE A 36 3.27 10.61 16.68
C PHE A 36 3.58 10.29 15.22
N LEU A 37 4.21 9.14 14.95
CA LEU A 37 4.58 8.74 13.58
C LEU A 37 3.35 8.60 12.68
N TYR A 38 2.21 8.19 13.20
CA TYR A 38 0.96 8.19 12.44
C TYR A 38 0.58 9.60 11.97
N ASP A 39 0.47 10.56 12.89
CA ASP A 39 0.04 11.92 12.55
C ASP A 39 1.10 12.63 11.70
N TYR A 40 2.38 12.37 11.97
CA TYR A 40 3.51 12.91 11.23
C TYR A 40 3.54 12.42 9.77
N HIS A 41 3.40 11.11 9.54
CA HIS A 41 3.38 10.58 8.17
C HIS A 41 2.10 10.93 7.43
N LEU A 42 0.95 11.02 8.12
CA LEU A 42 -0.29 11.53 7.53
C LEU A 42 -0.13 13.00 7.06
N ALA A 43 0.47 13.85 7.89
CA ALA A 43 0.76 15.24 7.52
C ALA A 43 1.69 15.34 6.30
N GLN A 44 2.71 14.49 6.23
CA GLN A 44 3.60 14.41 5.07
C GLN A 44 2.85 13.96 3.81
N ALA A 45 1.99 12.95 3.91
CA ALA A 45 1.20 12.45 2.80
C ALA A 45 0.23 13.52 2.28
N ILE A 46 -0.49 14.22 3.16
CA ILE A 46 -1.37 15.34 2.79
C ILE A 46 -0.57 16.43 2.07
N GLY A 47 0.59 16.81 2.59
CA GLY A 47 1.45 17.83 1.98
C GLY A 47 1.99 17.45 0.60
N GLN A 48 2.22 16.17 0.33
CA GLN A 48 2.65 15.70 -0.99
C GLN A 48 1.54 15.81 -2.05
N GLU A 49 0.28 15.67 -1.65
CA GLU A 49 -0.90 15.77 -2.52
C GLU A 49 -1.33 17.22 -2.79
N LEU A 50 -0.74 18.22 -2.11
CA LEU A 50 -1.08 19.62 -2.33
C LEU A 50 -0.59 20.14 -3.69
N PRO A 51 -1.37 21.04 -4.34
CA PRO A 51 -0.91 21.82 -5.49
C PRO A 51 0.42 22.52 -5.20
N ARG A 52 1.23 22.78 -6.24
CA ARG A 52 2.57 23.38 -6.10
C ARG A 52 2.53 24.68 -5.28
N GLU A 53 1.49 25.47 -5.48
CA GLU A 53 1.24 26.75 -4.85
C GLU A 53 0.97 26.62 -3.34
N GLU A 54 0.49 25.47 -2.89
CA GLU A 54 0.07 25.20 -1.50
C GLU A 54 1.08 24.35 -0.73
N LYS A 55 2.17 23.89 -1.36
CA LYS A 55 3.17 23.01 -0.71
C LYS A 55 3.77 23.59 0.58
N TYR A 56 3.78 24.91 0.73
CA TYR A 56 4.21 25.58 1.97
C TYR A 56 3.35 25.20 3.20
N MET A 57 2.09 24.76 3.00
CA MET A 57 1.19 24.28 4.06
C MET A 57 1.58 22.91 4.61
N THR A 58 2.45 22.15 3.93
CA THR A 58 3.00 20.89 4.45
C THR A 58 3.63 21.07 5.83
N GLN A 59 4.36 22.17 6.02
CA GLN A 59 5.01 22.44 7.29
C GLN A 59 3.97 22.70 8.40
N ALA A 60 2.86 23.38 8.09
CA ALA A 60 1.79 23.62 9.06
C ALA A 60 1.12 22.31 9.52
N TYR A 61 0.93 21.34 8.62
CA TYR A 61 0.41 20.02 9.00
C TYR A 61 1.40 19.23 9.86
N VAL A 62 2.70 19.31 9.55
CA VAL A 62 3.75 18.69 10.38
C VAL A 62 3.80 19.34 11.77
N ASP A 63 3.73 20.66 11.85
CA ASP A 63 3.70 21.41 13.11
C ASP A 63 2.46 21.08 13.94
N TRP A 64 1.31 20.89 13.28
CA TRP A 64 0.12 20.36 13.92
C TRP A 64 0.32 18.96 14.51
N ALA A 65 1.01 18.05 13.81
CA ALA A 65 1.31 16.71 14.32
C ALA A 65 2.18 16.75 15.59
N TYR A 66 3.18 17.63 15.63
CA TYR A 66 3.99 17.89 16.83
C TYR A 66 3.15 18.45 17.98
N SER A 67 2.35 19.49 17.70
CA SER A 67 1.50 20.15 18.70
C SER A 67 0.45 19.19 19.28
N LYS A 68 -0.30 18.48 18.44
CA LYS A 68 -1.31 17.49 18.84
C LYS A 68 -0.73 16.42 19.76
N ASN A 69 0.48 15.98 19.48
CA ASN A 69 1.12 14.94 20.26
C ASN A 69 1.89 15.50 21.47
N GLY A 70 2.02 16.81 21.63
CA GLY A 70 2.81 17.42 22.71
C GLY A 70 4.26 16.94 22.67
N ILE A 71 4.84 16.89 21.47
CA ILE A 71 6.21 16.45 21.22
C ILE A 71 6.96 17.61 20.57
N THR A 72 8.19 17.84 21.00
CA THR A 72 9.11 18.76 20.35
C THR A 72 9.92 18.05 19.27
N LYS A 73 10.42 18.82 18.30
CA LYS A 73 11.34 18.31 17.26
C LYS A 73 12.60 17.68 17.87
N GLU A 74 13.10 18.25 18.96
CA GLU A 74 14.26 17.73 19.70
C GLU A 74 13.96 16.35 20.30
N GLU A 75 12.87 16.21 21.06
CA GLU A 75 12.46 14.93 21.64
C GLU A 75 12.26 13.85 20.58
N PHE A 76 11.63 14.18 19.46
CA PHE A 76 11.47 13.25 18.35
C PHE A 76 12.82 12.83 17.77
N ASN A 77 13.70 13.78 17.45
CA ASN A 77 15.01 13.49 16.87
C ASN A 77 15.88 12.64 17.81
N THR A 78 15.92 12.98 19.10
CA THR A 78 16.63 12.19 20.12
C THR A 78 16.07 10.77 20.22
N SER A 79 14.75 10.63 20.15
CA SER A 79 14.09 9.33 20.23
C SER A 79 14.35 8.49 18.99
N LEU A 80 14.29 9.09 17.81
CA LEU A 80 14.54 8.43 16.53
C LEU A 80 15.97 7.88 16.48
N VAL A 81 16.97 8.69 16.87
CA VAL A 81 18.38 8.25 16.97
C VAL A 81 18.55 7.08 17.94
N TRP A 82 17.79 7.05 19.03
CA TRP A 82 17.82 5.92 19.94
C TRP A 82 17.17 4.68 19.30
N TYR A 83 15.97 4.79 18.74
CA TYR A 83 15.25 3.65 18.15
C TYR A 83 15.96 3.04 16.93
N THR A 84 16.72 3.82 16.15
CA THR A 84 17.54 3.28 15.05
C THR A 84 18.66 2.36 15.54
N ARG A 85 19.14 2.55 16.77
CA ARG A 85 20.09 1.65 17.44
C ARG A 85 19.44 0.40 18.04
N TYR A 86 18.11 0.35 18.08
CA TYR A 86 17.32 -0.77 18.61
C TYR A 86 16.27 -1.25 17.59
N PRO A 87 16.70 -1.87 16.47
CA PRO A 87 15.85 -2.17 15.32
C PRO A 87 14.67 -3.09 15.66
N LYS A 88 14.78 -3.95 16.68
CA LYS A 88 13.66 -4.80 17.15
C LYS A 88 12.51 -3.97 17.73
N GLU A 89 12.81 -2.90 18.48
CA GLU A 89 11.79 -2.03 19.06
C GLU A 89 11.19 -1.11 18.01
N LEU A 90 12.01 -0.57 17.10
CA LEU A 90 11.53 0.22 15.97
C LEU A 90 10.63 -0.60 15.03
N THR A 91 10.99 -1.85 14.75
CA THR A 91 10.17 -2.77 13.93
C THR A 91 8.81 -3.03 14.58
N LYS A 92 8.75 -3.19 15.91
CA LYS A 92 7.47 -3.35 16.61
C LYS A 92 6.60 -2.10 16.44
N ILE A 93 7.17 -0.91 16.64
CA ILE A 93 6.45 0.37 16.48
C ILE A 93 5.85 0.47 15.07
N TYR A 94 6.64 0.22 14.02
CA TYR A 94 6.14 0.25 12.64
C TYR A 94 5.12 -0.86 12.34
N LYS A 95 5.25 -2.04 12.95
CA LYS A 95 4.25 -3.11 12.83
C LYS A 95 2.91 -2.69 13.44
N HIS A 96 2.92 -2.08 14.62
CA HIS A 96 1.70 -1.58 15.26
C HIS A 96 1.10 -0.42 14.48
N LEU A 97 1.92 0.52 14.01
CA LEU A 97 1.50 1.61 13.15
C LEU A 97 0.81 1.09 11.88
N SER A 98 1.43 0.14 11.18
CA SER A 98 0.87 -0.48 9.98
C SER A 98 -0.46 -1.18 10.28
N ASN A 99 -0.57 -1.92 11.39
CA ASN A 99 -1.82 -2.54 11.81
C ASN A 99 -2.92 -1.50 12.06
N ARG A 100 -2.60 -0.37 12.69
CA ARG A 100 -3.53 0.71 12.97
C ARG A 100 -4.03 1.39 11.69
N VAL A 101 -3.11 1.79 10.82
CA VAL A 101 -3.45 2.38 9.51
C VAL A 101 -4.32 1.40 8.71
N ASN A 102 -3.97 0.11 8.69
CA ASN A 102 -4.77 -0.92 8.01
C ASN A 102 -6.16 -1.11 8.63
N ALA A 103 -6.29 -1.03 9.96
CA ALA A 103 -7.58 -1.15 10.63
C ALA A 103 -8.49 0.05 10.32
N GLU A 104 -7.93 1.26 10.33
CA GLU A 104 -8.65 2.49 9.99
C GLU A 104 -9.00 2.53 8.50
N TYR A 105 -8.09 2.12 7.61
CA TYR A 105 -8.37 1.93 6.19
C TYR A 105 -9.49 0.91 5.97
N LYS A 106 -9.46 -0.25 6.64
CA LYS A 106 -10.54 -1.25 6.55
C LYS A 106 -11.86 -0.71 7.10
N ALA A 107 -11.83 0.11 8.15
CA ALA A 107 -13.03 0.74 8.71
C ALA A 107 -13.61 1.81 7.77
N ALA A 108 -12.75 2.63 7.18
CA ALA A 108 -13.10 3.61 6.15
C ALA A 108 -13.65 2.90 4.90
N SER A 109 -12.96 1.90 4.38
CA SER A 109 -13.38 1.07 3.24
C SER A 109 -14.68 0.30 3.53
N ARG A 110 -14.93 -0.18 4.75
CA ARG A 110 -16.23 -0.76 5.13
C ARG A 110 -17.34 0.30 5.11
N SER A 111 -17.08 1.50 5.61
CA SER A 111 -18.05 2.60 5.58
C SER A 111 -18.32 3.07 4.14
N LEU A 112 -17.27 3.20 3.32
CA LEU A 112 -17.35 3.51 1.90
C LEU A 112 -18.09 2.42 1.13
N SER A 113 -17.76 1.13 1.31
CA SER A 113 -18.48 0.02 0.68
C SER A 113 -19.96 -0.08 1.09
N GLN A 114 -20.35 0.41 2.28
CA GLN A 114 -21.75 0.51 2.68
C GLN A 114 -22.47 1.69 2.02
N ILE A 115 -21.77 2.82 1.83
CA ILE A 115 -22.25 3.97 1.07
C ILE A 115 -22.33 3.62 -0.43
N GLU A 116 -21.36 2.87 -0.95
CA GLU A 116 -21.25 2.40 -2.32
C GLU A 116 -22.26 1.30 -2.62
N LYS A 117 -22.54 0.34 -1.73
CA LYS A 117 -23.70 -0.58 -1.92
C LYS A 117 -25.02 0.15 -2.07
N LYS A 118 -25.14 1.36 -1.51
CA LYS A 118 -26.28 2.26 -1.75
C LYS A 118 -26.15 3.08 -3.05
N ALA A 119 -24.94 3.41 -3.49
CA ALA A 119 -24.69 4.20 -4.71
C ALA A 119 -24.62 3.37 -6.02
N PHE A 120 -24.03 2.16 -6.00
CA PHE A 120 -23.97 1.19 -7.11
C PHE A 120 -25.34 0.64 -7.50
N ALA A 121 -26.36 0.80 -6.66
CA ALA A 121 -27.74 0.50 -7.03
C ALA A 121 -28.31 1.45 -8.10
N ILE A 122 -27.58 2.49 -8.55
CA ILE A 122 -28.16 3.61 -9.31
C ILE A 122 -27.49 3.92 -10.68
N GLN A 123 -26.34 3.34 -11.08
CA GLN A 123 -25.67 3.79 -12.31
C GLN A 123 -25.63 2.75 -13.46
N SER A 124 -26.50 2.95 -14.46
CA SER A 124 -26.44 2.34 -15.79
C SER A 124 -25.90 3.36 -16.81
N GLY A 125 -24.69 3.17 -17.30
CA GLY A 125 -24.09 3.99 -18.36
C GLY A 125 -23.06 3.22 -19.17
N ASP A 126 -22.75 3.69 -20.37
CA ASP A 126 -21.85 3.03 -21.34
C ASP A 126 -20.39 2.94 -20.89
N SER A 127 -20.02 3.75 -19.90
CA SER A 127 -18.72 3.73 -19.25
C SER A 127 -18.89 3.97 -17.76
N VAL A 128 -18.32 3.09 -16.94
CA VAL A 128 -18.43 3.17 -15.48
C VAL A 128 -17.07 2.91 -14.86
N ASN A 129 -16.68 3.73 -13.87
CA ASN A 129 -15.51 3.45 -13.05
C ASN A 129 -15.90 2.48 -11.93
N LEU A 130 -15.28 1.31 -11.94
CA LEU A 130 -15.47 0.22 -10.99
C LEU A 130 -14.46 0.25 -9.84
N TRP A 131 -13.47 1.16 -9.87
CA TRP A 131 -12.48 1.26 -8.81
C TRP A 131 -13.10 1.78 -7.51
N TYR A 132 -12.97 1.01 -6.44
CA TYR A 132 -13.61 1.23 -5.14
C TYR A 132 -12.60 1.41 -4.00
N LEU A 133 -11.29 1.35 -4.30
CA LEU A 133 -10.23 1.65 -3.34
C LEU A 133 -9.79 3.10 -3.50
N ASP A 134 -8.91 3.56 -2.61
CA ASP A 134 -8.23 4.85 -2.79
C ASP A 134 -7.54 4.88 -4.16
N ARG A 135 -7.59 6.05 -4.81
CA ARG A 135 -6.93 6.28 -6.11
C ARG A 135 -5.42 6.40 -5.99
N THR A 136 -4.92 6.45 -4.77
CA THR A 136 -3.50 6.51 -4.41
C THR A 136 -3.16 5.38 -3.47
N ALA A 137 -2.00 4.75 -3.65
CA ALA A 137 -1.47 3.74 -2.74
C ALA A 137 0.05 3.83 -2.64
N LEU A 138 0.58 3.54 -1.45
CA LEU A 138 2.02 3.49 -1.21
C LEU A 138 2.44 2.04 -0.95
N LEU A 139 3.34 1.53 -1.79
CA LEU A 139 3.98 0.24 -1.62
C LEU A 139 5.44 0.42 -1.22
N ASN A 140 5.95 -0.50 -0.40
CA ASN A 140 7.37 -0.58 -0.03
C ASN A 140 7.83 -2.04 -0.04
N THR A 141 9.12 -2.27 0.20
CA THR A 141 9.73 -3.61 0.10
C THR A 141 9.37 -4.57 1.23
N SER A 142 8.60 -4.12 2.24
CA SER A 142 8.16 -5.01 3.31
C SER A 142 7.15 -6.04 2.80
N ALA A 143 7.25 -7.28 3.27
CA ALA A 143 6.38 -8.39 2.86
C ALA A 143 4.86 -8.16 3.06
N TYR A 144 4.47 -7.10 3.77
CA TYR A 144 3.07 -6.76 4.06
C TYR A 144 2.57 -5.53 3.28
N MET A 145 3.47 -4.69 2.78
CA MET A 145 3.12 -3.48 2.01
C MET A 145 3.76 -3.49 0.62
N ASN A 146 4.27 -4.62 0.16
CA ASN A 146 4.80 -4.79 -1.19
C ASN A 146 3.74 -5.15 -2.23
N LYS A 147 2.46 -5.21 -1.85
CA LYS A 147 1.39 -5.53 -2.81
C LYS A 147 0.05 -4.87 -2.50
N LEU A 148 -0.64 -4.51 -3.57
CA LEU A 148 -2.05 -4.16 -3.61
C LEU A 148 -2.81 -5.25 -4.37
N THR A 149 -3.97 -5.66 -3.90
CA THR A 149 -4.84 -6.62 -4.61
C THR A 149 -6.28 -6.14 -4.58
N TYR A 150 -7.01 -6.33 -5.67
CA TYR A 150 -8.42 -5.96 -5.79
C TYR A 150 -9.23 -7.09 -6.43
N ARG A 151 -10.53 -7.13 -6.11
CA ARG A 151 -11.47 -8.13 -6.64
C ARG A 151 -12.88 -7.57 -6.71
N ILE A 152 -13.52 -7.76 -7.86
CA ILE A 152 -14.92 -7.38 -8.11
C ILE A 152 -15.66 -8.61 -8.62
N ASN A 153 -16.68 -9.06 -7.90
CA ASN A 153 -17.53 -10.16 -8.36
C ASN A 153 -18.51 -9.66 -9.42
N ARG A 154 -18.94 -10.55 -10.31
CA ARG A 154 -19.98 -10.23 -11.30
C ARG A 154 -21.27 -9.76 -10.62
N ASP A 155 -21.88 -8.74 -11.22
CA ASP A 155 -23.27 -8.35 -11.02
C ASP A 155 -24.03 -8.32 -12.37
N THR A 156 -25.25 -7.77 -12.37
CA THR A 156 -26.11 -7.69 -13.56
C THR A 156 -25.70 -6.61 -14.56
N THR A 157 -24.76 -5.73 -14.22
CA THR A 157 -24.34 -4.60 -15.05
C THR A 157 -23.19 -4.94 -16.00
N PHE A 158 -22.54 -6.10 -15.83
CA PHE A 158 -21.50 -6.59 -16.75
C PHE A 158 -22.11 -7.36 -17.92
N HIS A 159 -21.63 -7.08 -19.13
CA HIS A 159 -22.01 -7.77 -20.35
C HIS A 159 -20.83 -8.49 -20.99
N LYS A 160 -21.18 -9.50 -21.79
CA LYS A 160 -20.22 -10.19 -22.66
C LYS A 160 -19.67 -9.19 -23.68
N GLY A 161 -18.37 -9.27 -24.00
CA GLY A 161 -17.71 -8.32 -24.89
C GLY A 161 -17.27 -7.01 -24.21
N ASP A 162 -17.65 -6.75 -22.96
CA ASP A 162 -17.19 -5.55 -22.25
C ASP A 162 -15.66 -5.47 -22.18
N THR A 163 -15.13 -4.26 -22.30
CA THR A 163 -13.71 -4.01 -22.04
C THR A 163 -13.53 -3.51 -20.62
N ILE A 164 -12.72 -4.22 -19.84
CA ILE A 164 -12.27 -3.80 -18.52
C ILE A 164 -10.87 -3.23 -18.65
N ARG A 165 -10.66 -2.01 -18.18
CA ARG A 165 -9.39 -1.27 -18.33
C ARG A 165 -8.93 -0.71 -16.99
N LEU A 166 -7.74 -1.12 -16.55
CA LEU A 166 -7.04 -0.49 -15.44
C LEU A 166 -6.14 0.62 -15.99
N ASN A 167 -6.23 1.82 -15.43
CA ASN A 167 -5.29 2.92 -15.64
C ASN A 167 -4.70 3.33 -14.29
N LEU A 168 -3.41 3.67 -14.26
CA LEU A 168 -2.73 4.25 -13.10
C LEU A 168 -1.40 4.88 -13.51
N THR A 169 -0.78 5.64 -12.60
CA THR A 169 0.60 6.12 -12.72
C THR A 169 1.44 5.55 -11.58
N GLY A 170 2.57 4.92 -11.90
CA GLY A 170 3.55 4.46 -10.93
C GLY A 170 4.74 5.41 -10.82
N THR A 171 5.13 5.76 -9.60
CA THR A 171 6.30 6.60 -9.31
C THR A 171 7.15 5.93 -8.24
N PHE A 172 8.37 5.55 -8.61
CA PHE A 172 9.37 5.06 -7.67
C PHE A 172 10.08 6.22 -6.99
N VAL A 173 10.20 6.12 -5.68
CA VAL A 173 10.90 7.07 -4.81
C VAL A 173 11.96 6.27 -4.05
N SER A 174 13.23 6.56 -4.30
CA SER A 174 14.37 5.93 -3.62
C SER A 174 15.37 7.00 -3.19
N ILE A 175 16.03 6.74 -2.05
CA ILE A 175 17.15 7.55 -1.57
C ILE A 175 18.45 7.19 -2.32
N ASP A 176 18.54 5.94 -2.81
CA ASP A 176 19.69 5.45 -3.58
C ASP A 176 19.32 5.36 -5.07
N SER A 177 19.97 6.17 -5.90
CA SER A 177 19.70 6.31 -7.34
C SER A 177 20.19 5.14 -8.20
N GLY A 178 20.77 4.10 -7.60
CA GLY A 178 21.38 2.95 -8.30
C GLY A 178 20.59 1.65 -8.23
N VAL A 179 19.47 1.61 -7.50
CA VAL A 179 18.67 0.38 -7.36
C VAL A 179 17.56 0.37 -8.42
N PRO A 180 17.54 -0.61 -9.34
CA PRO A 180 16.46 -0.72 -10.31
C PRO A 180 15.17 -1.13 -9.58
N ALA A 181 14.10 -0.36 -9.81
CA ALA A 181 12.82 -0.54 -9.16
C ALA A 181 11.81 -1.15 -10.15
N TYR A 182 11.23 -2.28 -9.78
CA TYR A 182 10.32 -3.03 -10.64
C TYR A 182 8.95 -3.18 -9.96
N ALA A 183 7.88 -3.15 -10.73
CA ALA A 183 6.57 -3.52 -10.22
C ALA A 183 5.82 -4.40 -11.21
N TYR A 184 5.38 -5.57 -10.76
CA TYR A 184 4.53 -6.45 -11.56
C TYR A 184 3.06 -6.14 -11.32
N MET A 185 2.32 -5.91 -12.40
CA MET A 185 0.91 -5.55 -12.36
C MET A 185 0.08 -6.50 -13.21
N SER A 186 -1.07 -6.93 -12.70
CA SER A 186 -1.98 -7.84 -13.40
C SER A 186 -3.44 -7.46 -13.25
N LEU A 187 -4.20 -7.68 -14.32
CA LEU A 187 -5.65 -7.58 -14.42
C LEU A 187 -6.18 -8.86 -15.06
N SER A 188 -7.09 -9.56 -14.39
CA SER A 188 -7.60 -10.85 -14.82
C SER A 188 -9.13 -10.92 -14.72
N ALA A 189 -9.75 -11.48 -15.76
CA ALA A 189 -11.14 -11.93 -15.75
C ALA A 189 -11.19 -13.45 -15.61
N TYR A 190 -11.90 -13.94 -14.59
CA TYR A 190 -12.02 -15.36 -14.28
C TYR A 190 -13.35 -15.92 -14.75
N TYR A 191 -13.32 -17.13 -15.30
CA TYR A 191 -14.47 -17.92 -15.75
C TYR A 191 -14.45 -19.28 -15.03
N SER A 192 -15.44 -20.13 -15.29
CA SER A 192 -15.53 -21.46 -14.67
C SER A 192 -14.38 -22.40 -15.05
N ASP A 193 -13.82 -22.25 -16.25
CA ASP A 193 -12.84 -23.16 -16.86
C ASP A 193 -11.58 -22.46 -17.37
N SER A 194 -11.53 -21.13 -17.30
CA SER A 194 -10.52 -20.33 -17.99
C SER A 194 -10.31 -18.97 -17.32
N THR A 195 -9.26 -18.27 -17.74
CA THR A 195 -8.91 -16.94 -17.25
C THR A 195 -8.32 -16.13 -18.40
N SER A 196 -8.73 -14.88 -18.52
CA SER A 196 -8.14 -13.91 -19.44
C SER A 196 -7.35 -12.90 -18.61
N THR A 197 -6.05 -12.76 -18.87
CA THR A 197 -5.16 -11.89 -18.10
C THR A 197 -4.43 -10.91 -19.01
N ALA A 198 -4.31 -9.67 -18.57
CA ALA A 198 -3.35 -8.69 -19.05
C ALA A 198 -2.43 -8.33 -17.89
N ASP A 199 -1.12 -8.34 -18.13
CA ASP A 199 -0.12 -7.99 -17.14
C ASP A 199 1.04 -7.21 -17.74
N THR A 200 1.84 -6.59 -16.89
CA THR A 200 3.04 -5.84 -17.28
C THR A 200 4.02 -5.72 -16.12
N VAL A 201 5.26 -5.37 -16.44
CA VAL A 201 6.27 -4.94 -15.47
C VAL A 201 6.59 -3.48 -15.73
N LEU A 202 6.45 -2.65 -14.69
CA LEU A 202 6.86 -1.26 -14.72
C LEU A 202 8.33 -1.16 -14.26
N CYS A 203 9.21 -0.67 -15.15
CA CYS A 203 10.66 -0.55 -14.94
C CYS A 203 11.11 0.92 -14.82
N GLY A 204 10.33 1.74 -14.12
CA GLY A 204 10.57 3.19 -13.97
C GLY A 204 9.28 3.96 -13.76
N ASN A 205 9.37 5.28 -13.64
CA ASN A 205 8.16 6.11 -13.47
C ASN A 205 7.37 6.14 -14.78
N GLY A 206 6.05 6.00 -14.69
CA GLY A 206 5.22 6.09 -15.89
C GLY A 206 3.78 5.66 -15.69
N ASP A 207 3.01 5.88 -16.74
CA ASP A 207 1.62 5.47 -16.81
C ASP A 207 1.51 4.01 -17.22
N VAL A 208 0.57 3.31 -16.59
CA VAL A 208 0.26 1.91 -16.86
C VAL A 208 -1.19 1.81 -17.30
N ARG A 209 -1.40 1.05 -18.37
CA ARG A 209 -2.72 0.66 -18.86
C ARG A 209 -2.77 -0.83 -19.11
N LEU A 210 -3.68 -1.52 -18.43
CA LEU A 210 -4.01 -2.92 -18.70
C LEU A 210 -5.44 -3.01 -19.20
N SER A 211 -5.72 -3.92 -20.13
CA SER A 211 -7.07 -4.11 -20.65
C SER A 211 -7.36 -5.58 -20.92
N VAL A 212 -8.53 -6.02 -20.49
CA VAL A 212 -9.07 -7.36 -20.75
C VAL A 212 -10.46 -7.20 -21.37
N ILE A 213 -10.70 -7.89 -22.47
CA ILE A 213 -12.02 -7.97 -23.09
C ILE A 213 -12.73 -9.21 -22.53
N LEU A 214 -13.95 -9.04 -22.03
CA LEU A 214 -14.75 -10.14 -21.52
C LEU A 214 -15.19 -11.05 -22.66
N ASP A 215 -15.13 -12.36 -22.40
CA ASP A 215 -15.44 -13.39 -23.38
C ASP A 215 -16.89 -13.24 -23.88
N SER A 216 -17.07 -13.31 -25.21
CA SER A 216 -18.38 -13.13 -25.84
C SER A 216 -19.31 -14.33 -25.68
N LYS A 217 -18.80 -15.47 -25.20
CA LYS A 217 -19.53 -16.74 -25.05
C LYS A 217 -19.68 -17.14 -23.59
N ARG A 218 -18.73 -16.78 -22.73
CA ARG A 218 -18.69 -17.21 -21.32
C ARG A 218 -19.18 -16.14 -20.35
N ASP A 219 -19.71 -16.61 -19.22
CA ASP A 219 -20.11 -15.75 -18.11
C ASP A 219 -18.91 -15.54 -17.17
N MET A 220 -18.45 -14.29 -17.06
CA MET A 220 -17.38 -13.91 -16.14
C MET A 220 -17.85 -14.08 -14.68
N LEU A 221 -17.01 -14.66 -13.83
CA LEU A 221 -17.31 -14.87 -12.41
C LEU A 221 -16.87 -13.67 -11.58
N ASN A 222 -15.69 -13.15 -11.86
CA ASN A 222 -15.11 -11.99 -11.20
C ASN A 222 -13.96 -11.41 -12.03
N ILE A 223 -13.66 -10.15 -11.73
CA ILE A 223 -12.41 -9.48 -12.07
C ILE A 223 -11.51 -9.50 -10.83
N SER A 224 -10.23 -9.81 -10.98
CA SER A 224 -9.24 -9.63 -9.92
C SER A 224 -7.93 -9.10 -10.51
N GLY A 225 -7.09 -8.49 -9.67
CA GLY A 225 -5.77 -8.06 -10.09
C GLY A 225 -4.84 -7.80 -8.91
N SER A 226 -3.56 -7.60 -9.23
CA SER A 226 -2.53 -7.32 -8.25
C SER A 226 -1.50 -6.34 -8.77
N ILE A 227 -0.95 -5.51 -7.88
CA ILE A 227 0.21 -4.66 -8.13
C ILE A 227 1.22 -5.02 -7.07
N ASN A 228 2.38 -5.52 -7.47
CA ASN A 228 3.42 -6.04 -6.58
C ASN A 228 4.67 -5.21 -6.81
N TYR A 229 5.12 -4.52 -5.77
CA TYR A 229 6.40 -3.84 -5.77
C TYR A 229 7.50 -4.86 -5.52
N LEU A 230 8.41 -4.98 -6.49
CA LEU A 230 9.50 -5.93 -6.52
C LEU A 230 10.81 -5.14 -6.33
N ASP A 231 11.54 -5.46 -5.28
CA ASP A 231 12.93 -4.99 -5.09
C ASP A 231 13.84 -6.22 -5.03
N SER A 232 14.99 -6.13 -5.69
CA SER A 232 16.03 -7.17 -5.68
C SER A 232 16.94 -7.05 -4.45
N THR A 233 16.84 -5.94 -3.71
CA THR A 233 17.59 -5.63 -2.50
C THR A 233 16.59 -5.32 -1.37
N ASP A 234 16.81 -5.75 -0.11
CA ASP A 234 15.92 -5.40 1.03
C ASP A 234 16.09 -3.91 1.42
N ASN A 235 16.03 -2.99 0.44
CA ASN A 235 16.16 -1.56 0.66
C ASN A 235 14.82 -1.02 1.17
N ARG A 236 14.75 -0.73 2.47
CA ARG A 236 13.53 -0.23 3.13
C ARG A 236 13.27 1.25 2.89
N SER A 237 14.15 1.91 2.14
CA SER A 237 14.06 3.33 1.77
C SER A 237 13.45 3.54 0.39
N SER A 238 13.13 2.47 -0.34
CA SER A 238 12.50 2.50 -1.65
C SER A 238 10.98 2.33 -1.54
N MET A 239 10.24 3.14 -2.28
CA MET A 239 8.78 3.16 -2.28
C MET A 239 8.25 3.27 -3.70
N LEU A 240 7.10 2.65 -3.94
CA LEU A 240 6.30 2.86 -5.14
C LEU A 240 5.01 3.58 -4.76
N VAL A 241 4.84 4.78 -5.27
CA VAL A 241 3.59 5.54 -5.21
C VAL A 241 2.77 5.20 -6.44
N LEU A 242 1.57 4.69 -6.23
CA LEU A 242 0.55 4.49 -7.25
C LEU A 242 -0.44 5.66 -7.13
N SER A 243 -0.81 6.26 -8.24
CA SER A 243 -1.78 7.37 -8.27
C SER A 243 -2.68 7.26 -9.49
N GLY A 244 -3.80 7.98 -9.48
CA GLY A 244 -4.75 7.99 -10.61
C GLY A 244 -5.35 6.62 -10.91
N MET A 245 -5.47 5.74 -9.92
CA MET A 245 -5.99 4.39 -10.14
C MET A 245 -7.47 4.44 -10.51
N GLU A 246 -7.78 3.88 -11.67
CA GLU A 246 -9.14 3.77 -12.21
C GLU A 246 -9.32 2.42 -12.90
N LEU A 247 -10.50 1.82 -12.74
CA LEU A 247 -10.86 0.55 -13.35
C LEU A 247 -12.14 0.74 -14.13
N MET A 248 -12.01 1.06 -15.41
CA MET A 248 -13.14 1.41 -16.26
C MET A 248 -13.73 0.16 -16.91
N ARG A 249 -15.05 0.06 -16.92
CA ARG A 249 -15.79 -0.81 -17.83
C ARG A 249 -16.30 0.01 -19.00
N TYR A 250 -16.14 -0.51 -20.20
CA TYR A 250 -16.75 -0.02 -21.43
C TYR A 250 -17.62 -1.12 -22.03
N HIS A 251 -18.86 -0.80 -22.37
CA HIS A 251 -19.66 -1.71 -23.20
C HIS A 251 -19.10 -1.77 -24.63
N GLU A 252 -19.30 -2.90 -25.33
CA GLU A 252 -18.68 -3.24 -26.62
C GLU A 252 -18.79 -2.12 -27.69
N THR A 253 -19.86 -1.32 -27.64
CA THR A 253 -20.09 -0.19 -28.57
C THR A 253 -19.40 1.13 -28.18
N ALA A 254 -18.79 1.21 -27.00
CA ALA A 254 -18.23 2.44 -26.43
C ALA A 254 -16.71 2.41 -26.22
N ALA A 255 -16.03 1.32 -26.56
CA ALA A 255 -14.58 1.22 -26.40
C ALA A 255 -13.87 2.13 -27.43
N PRO A 256 -13.06 3.12 -27.02
CA PRO A 256 -12.24 3.88 -27.96
C PRO A 256 -11.21 2.95 -28.59
N ASP A 257 -11.05 3.04 -29.92
CA ASP A 257 -10.21 2.21 -30.78
C ASP A 257 -8.94 1.71 -30.05
N THR A 258 -8.93 0.43 -29.69
CA THR A 258 -7.73 -0.21 -29.16
C THR A 258 -6.72 -0.37 -30.30
N VAL A 259 -5.76 0.55 -30.38
CA VAL A 259 -4.46 0.24 -31.00
C VAL A 259 -3.84 -0.89 -30.16
N LYS A 260 -3.77 -2.10 -30.73
CA LYS A 260 -2.96 -3.19 -30.19
C LYS A 260 -1.49 -2.74 -30.22
N VAL A 261 -1.00 -2.13 -29.15
CA VAL A 261 0.44 -2.11 -28.88
C VAL A 261 0.76 -3.46 -28.25
N LEU A 262 1.28 -4.38 -29.07
CA LEU A 262 1.92 -5.58 -28.56
C LEU A 262 3.08 -5.13 -27.64
N PRO A 263 3.24 -5.68 -26.43
CA PRO A 263 4.43 -5.38 -25.65
C PRO A 263 5.64 -5.85 -26.46
N GLU A 264 6.61 -4.96 -26.63
CA GLU A 264 7.93 -5.32 -27.12
C GLU A 264 8.56 -6.22 -26.06
N VAL A 265 8.51 -7.52 -26.32
CA VAL A 265 9.15 -8.52 -25.48
C VAL A 265 10.65 -8.30 -25.62
N LEU A 266 11.27 -7.69 -24.62
CA LEU A 266 12.73 -7.69 -24.51
C LEU A 266 13.18 -9.15 -24.36
N SER A 267 13.93 -9.60 -25.37
CA SER A 267 14.52 -10.92 -25.45
C SER A 267 15.52 -11.12 -24.29
N PRO A 268 15.64 -12.33 -23.70
CA PRO A 268 16.62 -12.65 -22.65
C PRO A 268 18.11 -12.50 -23.04
N ALA A 269 18.42 -11.98 -24.23
CA ALA A 269 19.78 -11.84 -24.74
C ALA A 269 20.43 -10.48 -24.43
N GLU A 270 19.76 -9.59 -23.69
CA GLU A 270 20.28 -8.24 -23.35
C GLU A 270 20.41 -8.01 -21.83
N LEU A 271 20.66 -9.07 -21.06
CA LEU A 271 21.15 -9.01 -19.67
C LEU A 271 22.63 -9.39 -19.59
#